data_AF-A0A2G5TF74-F1
#
_entry.id   AF-A0A2G5TF74-F1
#
_cell.length_a   1.000
_cell.length_b   1.000
_cell.length_c   1.000
_cell.angle_alpha   90.00
_cell.angle_beta   90.00
_cell.angle_gamma   90.00
#
_symmetry.space_group_name_H-M   'P 1'
#
loop_
_entity.id
_entity.type
_entity.pdbx_description
1 polymer ?
#
loop_
_entity_poly.entity_id
_entity_poly.type
_entity_poly.pdbx_seq_one_letter_code
_entity_poly.pdbx_strand_id
1 'polypeptide(L)'
;MATNPSNCTTVMLRNHYIVTVNVEKLTQRAIGTYYALLIIIEATLFATLLAVHFKIRKANHPFFGLLFGFVLLCYIFCGYAEAVCQFLFLFGGSAETLNVIYFAYDLTYSAITALCFCCLIERTIATVWAVSYETNRTWSLYLILVILSVTGYVYFASFECRGCVVSAVVTVIIILGCIGLYFLNRTLTLRYQKDLSFMGKVSLSMRYQIIENMIVVRKALLPVIILDSMVTLVDSFNSELTTRLENSDDQKCHSMMTYVPYILLNHVAMILEYSIPLYMMFRRSYRRRKLFDFNSSLVA
;
A
#
# COMPACT_ATOMS: atom_id res chain seq x y z
N MET A 1 -13.16 34.97 -24.60
CA MET A 1 -14.52 34.40 -24.64
C MET A 1 -14.97 34.33 -23.19
N ALA A 2 -15.91 35.18 -22.76
CA ALA A 2 -16.31 35.30 -21.37
C ALA A 2 -16.98 33.99 -20.92
N THR A 3 -16.36 33.29 -19.97
CA THR A 3 -16.94 32.11 -19.32
C THR A 3 -18.02 32.60 -18.37
N ASN A 4 -19.28 32.35 -18.71
CA ASN A 4 -20.39 32.59 -17.79
C ASN A 4 -20.14 31.77 -16.51
N PRO A 5 -20.14 32.40 -15.31
CA PRO A 5 -19.93 31.71 -14.03
C PRO A 5 -21.09 30.77 -13.64
N SER A 6 -22.12 30.63 -14.49
CA SER A 6 -23.32 29.84 -14.24
C SER A 6 -23.20 28.34 -14.57
N ASN A 7 -22.11 27.89 -15.22
CA ASN A 7 -21.93 26.49 -15.65
C ASN A 7 -20.76 25.76 -14.96
N CYS A 8 -20.24 26.32 -13.86
CA CYS A 8 -19.14 25.71 -13.14
C CYS A 8 -19.69 24.66 -12.14
N THR A 9 -19.19 23.44 -12.25
CA THR A 9 -19.53 22.32 -11.36
C THR A 9 -18.30 21.84 -10.62
N THR A 10 -18.49 21.42 -9.37
CA THR A 10 -17.41 20.85 -8.57
C THR A 10 -17.29 19.36 -8.84
N VAL A 11 -16.12 18.92 -9.29
CA VAL A 11 -15.81 17.51 -9.53
C VAL A 11 -14.79 17.08 -8.50
N MET A 12 -15.09 16.01 -7.78
CA MET A 12 -14.13 15.34 -6.91
C MET A 12 -13.38 14.29 -7.73
N LEU A 13 -12.07 14.47 -7.84
CA LEU A 13 -11.12 13.52 -8.41
C LEU A 13 -10.54 12.66 -7.27
N ARG A 14 -9.80 11.61 -7.64
CA ARG A 14 -9.09 10.70 -6.71
C ARG A 14 -8.26 11.46 -5.68
N ASN A 15 -8.00 10.88 -4.51
CA ASN A 15 -7.29 11.52 -3.39
C ASN A 15 -7.98 12.81 -2.89
N HIS A 16 -9.31 12.85 -2.93
CA HIS A 16 -10.11 13.94 -2.38
C HIS A 16 -9.87 15.33 -3.02
N TYR A 17 -9.33 15.37 -4.23
CA TYR A 17 -9.03 16.61 -4.92
C TYR A 17 -10.27 17.18 -5.60
N ILE A 18 -10.81 18.28 -5.06
CA ILE A 18 -12.03 18.91 -5.56
C ILE A 18 -11.65 20.06 -6.49
N VAL A 19 -12.04 19.96 -7.76
CA VAL A 19 -11.81 20.98 -8.78
C VAL A 19 -13.12 21.60 -9.24
N THR A 20 -13.10 22.89 -9.53
CA THR A 20 -14.25 23.61 -10.10
C THR A 20 -14.06 23.75 -11.61
N VAL A 21 -14.85 23.00 -12.38
CA VAL A 21 -14.70 22.89 -13.83
C VAL A 21 -16.01 23.15 -14.57
N ASN A 22 -15.92 23.70 -15.77
CA ASN A 22 -17.06 23.95 -16.65
C ASN A 22 -17.49 22.63 -17.34
N VAL A 23 -18.32 21.85 -16.65
CA VAL A 23 -18.75 20.52 -17.06
C VAL A 23 -20.23 20.33 -16.73
N GLU A 24 -20.97 19.58 -17.54
CA GLU A 24 -22.38 19.29 -17.27
C GLU A 24 -22.55 18.38 -16.04
N LYS A 25 -23.66 18.54 -15.30
CA LYS A 25 -23.97 17.71 -14.11
C LYS A 25 -24.00 16.20 -14.40
N LEU A 26 -24.42 15.81 -15.60
CA LEU A 26 -24.42 14.40 -16.01
C LEU A 26 -22.99 13.86 -16.08
N THR A 27 -22.07 14.63 -16.67
CA THR A 27 -20.66 14.29 -16.80
C THR A 27 -19.96 14.28 -15.45
N GLN A 28 -20.27 15.22 -14.55
CA GLN A 28 -19.80 15.19 -13.15
C GLN A 28 -20.18 13.87 -12.46
N ARG A 29 -21.44 13.44 -12.58
CA ARG A 29 -21.92 12.17 -12.02
C ARG A 29 -21.24 10.96 -12.65
N ALA A 30 -21.03 10.97 -13.96
CA ALA A 30 -20.35 9.91 -14.67
C ALA A 30 -18.89 9.75 -14.20
N ILE A 31 -18.15 10.86 -14.08
CA ILE A 31 -16.77 10.86 -13.58
C ILE A 31 -16.71 10.33 -12.14
N GLY A 32 -17.59 10.81 -11.27
CA GLY A 32 -17.60 10.35 -9.88
C GLY A 32 -17.97 8.88 -9.73
N THR A 33 -18.94 8.40 -10.51
CA THR A 33 -19.32 6.98 -10.53
C THR A 33 -18.18 6.11 -11.08
N TYR A 34 -17.48 6.57 -12.12
CA TYR A 34 -16.32 5.89 -12.69
C TYR A 34 -15.22 5.66 -11.66
N TYR A 35 -14.81 6.71 -10.93
CA TYR A 35 -13.80 6.59 -9.88
C TYR A 35 -14.27 5.69 -8.73
N ALA A 36 -15.51 5.86 -8.26
CA ALA A 36 -16.06 5.04 -7.19
C ALA A 36 -16.07 3.54 -7.54
N LEU A 37 -16.44 3.18 -8.77
CA LEU A 37 -16.44 1.79 -9.23
C LEU A 37 -15.02 1.23 -9.29
N LEU A 38 -14.05 1.99 -9.80
CA LEU A 38 -12.65 1.56 -9.81
C LEU A 38 -12.13 1.35 -8.39
N ILE A 39 -12.37 2.28 -7.47
CA ILE A 39 -11.89 2.16 -6.09
C ILE A 39 -12.54 0.95 -5.39
N ILE A 40 -13.82 0.68 -5.61
CA ILE A 40 -14.49 -0.50 -5.08
C ILE A 40 -13.85 -1.79 -5.60
N ILE A 41 -13.63 -1.89 -6.91
CA ILE A 41 -13.01 -3.09 -7.50
C ILE A 41 -11.64 -3.32 -6.86
N GLU A 42 -10.84 -2.27 -6.70
CA GLU A 42 -9.53 -2.34 -6.05
C GLU A 42 -9.63 -2.82 -4.59
N ALA A 43 -10.49 -2.21 -3.77
CA ALA A 43 -10.71 -2.60 -2.38
C ALA A 43 -11.17 -4.06 -2.28
N THR A 44 -12.02 -4.52 -3.21
CA THR A 44 -12.42 -5.93 -3.25
C THR A 44 -11.27 -6.86 -3.62
N LEU A 45 -10.37 -6.46 -4.53
CA LEU A 45 -9.17 -7.25 -4.84
C LEU A 45 -8.27 -7.38 -3.60
N PHE A 46 -8.02 -6.31 -2.86
CA PHE A 46 -7.28 -6.37 -1.60
C PHE A 46 -7.98 -7.23 -0.54
N ALA A 47 -9.31 -7.16 -0.44
CA ALA A 47 -10.09 -8.02 0.45
C ALA A 47 -9.97 -9.51 0.08
N THR A 48 -10.02 -9.83 -1.22
CA THR A 48 -9.78 -11.21 -1.67
C THR A 48 -8.35 -11.66 -1.38
N LEU A 49 -7.35 -10.80 -1.59
CA LEU A 49 -5.96 -11.10 -1.25
C LEU A 49 -5.81 -11.36 0.25
N LEU A 50 -6.42 -10.54 1.11
CA LEU A 50 -6.41 -10.73 2.56
C LEU A 50 -7.03 -12.07 2.96
N ALA A 51 -8.17 -12.43 2.37
CA ALA A 51 -8.82 -13.71 2.61
C ALA A 51 -7.93 -14.90 2.21
N VAL A 52 -7.23 -14.81 1.07
CA VAL A 52 -6.30 -15.87 0.66
C VAL A 52 -5.06 -15.89 1.55
N HIS A 53 -4.55 -14.73 1.97
CA HIS A 53 -3.41 -14.62 2.87
C HIS A 53 -3.69 -15.29 4.22
N PHE A 54 -4.87 -15.07 4.81
CA PHE A 54 -5.27 -15.76 6.04
C PHE A 54 -5.42 -17.27 5.87
N LYS A 55 -5.90 -17.74 4.70
CA LYS A 55 -5.95 -19.18 4.41
C LYS A 55 -4.55 -19.81 4.32
N ILE A 56 -3.58 -19.11 3.74
CA ILE A 56 -2.20 -19.59 3.56
C ILE A 56 -1.32 -19.34 4.81
N ARG A 57 -1.83 -18.60 5.81
CA ARG A 57 -1.08 -18.17 7.01
C ARG A 57 -0.36 -19.29 7.75
N LYS A 58 -0.86 -20.54 7.68
CA LYS A 58 -0.23 -21.71 8.30
C LYS A 58 1.22 -21.96 7.83
N ALA A 59 1.64 -21.39 6.70
CA ALA A 59 2.97 -21.60 6.12
C ALA A 59 3.89 -20.37 6.16
N ASN A 60 3.44 -19.21 6.66
CA ASN A 60 4.27 -18.02 6.78
C ASN A 60 4.57 -17.72 8.25
N HIS A 61 5.74 -17.13 8.52
CA HIS A 61 6.11 -16.68 9.86
C HIS A 61 5.00 -15.78 10.46
N PRO A 62 4.53 -16.05 11.70
CA PRO A 62 3.28 -15.49 12.24
C PRO A 62 3.27 -13.97 12.34
N PHE A 63 4.44 -13.36 12.58
CA PHE A 63 4.57 -11.92 12.74
C PHE A 63 4.50 -11.17 11.42
N PHE A 64 5.28 -11.59 10.43
CA PHE A 64 5.14 -11.07 9.06
C PHE A 64 3.72 -11.21 8.52
N GLY A 65 3.10 -12.38 8.74
CA GLY A 65 1.72 -12.59 8.32
C GLY A 65 0.74 -11.60 8.95
N LEU A 66 1.00 -11.20 10.20
CA LEU A 66 0.19 -10.22 10.92
C LEU A 66 0.45 -8.79 10.43
N LEU A 67 1.72 -8.37 10.30
CA LEU A 67 2.07 -7.05 9.74
C LEU A 67 1.52 -6.86 8.32
N PHE A 68 1.75 -7.85 7.46
CA PHE A 68 1.25 -7.81 6.08
C PHE A 68 -0.28 -7.82 6.04
N GLY A 69 -0.93 -8.52 6.96
CA GLY A 69 -2.38 -8.46 7.12
C GLY A 69 -2.87 -7.07 7.50
N PHE A 70 -2.16 -6.34 8.37
CA PHE A 70 -2.50 -4.96 8.70
C PHE A 70 -2.30 -4.01 7.52
N VAL A 71 -1.23 -4.14 6.74
CA VAL A 71 -1.03 -3.37 5.51
C VAL A 71 -2.22 -3.55 4.56
N LEU A 72 -2.64 -4.78 4.31
CA LEU A 72 -3.80 -5.07 3.47
C LEU A 72 -5.11 -4.51 4.04
N LEU A 73 -5.31 -4.57 5.36
CA LEU A 73 -6.48 -3.98 6.02
C LEU A 73 -6.50 -2.45 5.86
N CYS A 74 -5.35 -1.79 5.95
CA CYS A 74 -5.25 -0.35 5.71
C CYS A 74 -5.65 0.01 4.27
N TYR A 75 -5.16 -0.72 3.26
CA TYR A 75 -5.60 -0.50 1.86
C TYR A 75 -7.11 -0.70 1.68
N ILE A 76 -7.68 -1.74 2.27
CA ILE A 76 -9.14 -2.00 2.19
C ILE A 76 -9.91 -0.84 2.83
N PHE A 77 -9.46 -0.36 3.99
CA PHE A 77 -10.10 0.77 4.67
C PHE A 77 -9.98 2.05 3.85
N CYS A 78 -8.79 2.38 3.34
CA CYS A 78 -8.56 3.55 2.49
C CYS A 78 -9.47 3.51 1.25
N GLY A 79 -9.54 2.37 0.54
CA GLY A 79 -10.39 2.24 -0.64
C GLY A 79 -11.87 2.41 -0.32
N TYR A 80 -12.38 1.76 0.73
CA TYR A 80 -13.80 1.96 1.10
C TYR A 80 -14.10 3.36 1.61
N ALA A 81 -13.19 3.98 2.37
CA ALA A 81 -13.33 5.35 2.84
C ALA A 81 -13.42 6.33 1.65
N GLU A 82 -12.53 6.20 0.67
CA GLU A 82 -12.53 7.04 -0.54
C GLU A 82 -13.79 6.81 -1.38
N ALA A 83 -14.22 5.57 -1.56
CA ALA A 83 -15.48 5.26 -2.28
C ALA A 83 -16.70 5.87 -1.57
N VAL A 84 -16.78 5.77 -0.25
CA VAL A 84 -17.86 6.36 0.55
C VAL A 84 -17.84 7.89 0.41
N CYS A 85 -16.68 8.52 0.48
CA CYS A 85 -16.54 9.96 0.26
C CYS A 85 -17.02 10.38 -1.14
N GLN A 86 -16.65 9.62 -2.17
CA GLN A 86 -17.08 9.92 -3.55
C GLN A 86 -18.61 9.88 -3.68
N PHE A 87 -19.27 8.89 -3.07
CA PHE A 87 -20.73 8.83 -3.05
C PHE A 87 -21.35 9.96 -2.23
N LEU A 88 -20.84 10.21 -1.02
CA LEU A 88 -21.32 11.30 -0.18
C LEU A 88 -21.21 12.65 -0.89
N PHE A 89 -20.08 12.91 -1.57
CA PHE A 89 -19.90 14.11 -2.37
C PHE A 89 -20.95 14.22 -3.51
N LEU A 90 -21.20 13.13 -4.24
CA LEU A 90 -22.21 13.10 -5.31
C LEU A 90 -23.65 13.32 -4.81
N PHE A 91 -23.97 12.88 -3.60
CA PHE A 91 -25.27 13.06 -2.96
C PHE A 91 -25.40 14.37 -2.17
N GLY A 92 -24.37 15.22 -2.16
CA GLY A 92 -24.41 16.51 -1.46
C GLY A 92 -24.23 16.38 0.06
N GLY A 93 -23.44 15.42 0.51
CA GLY A 93 -23.05 15.23 1.91
C GLY A 93 -22.41 16.49 2.51
N SER A 94 -22.54 16.66 3.83
CA SER A 94 -22.01 17.83 4.50
C SER A 94 -20.47 17.82 4.52
N ALA A 95 -19.86 19.00 4.42
CA ALA A 95 -18.41 19.16 4.48
C ALA A 95 -17.80 18.57 5.77
N GLU A 96 -18.53 18.68 6.89
CA GLU A 96 -18.10 18.11 8.18
C GLU A 96 -17.97 16.58 8.12
N THR A 97 -18.95 15.90 7.53
CA THR A 97 -18.90 14.43 7.39
C THR A 97 -17.78 13.98 6.47
N LEU A 98 -17.55 14.70 5.36
CA LEU A 98 -16.44 14.41 4.44
C LEU A 98 -15.08 14.62 5.12
N ASN A 99 -14.91 15.71 5.87
CA ASN A 99 -13.65 16.01 6.56
C ASN A 99 -13.27 14.95 7.60
N VAL A 100 -14.24 14.41 8.34
CA VAL A 100 -13.99 13.33 9.31
C VAL A 100 -13.48 12.07 8.61
N ILE A 101 -14.06 11.72 7.47
CA ILE A 101 -13.65 10.53 6.72
C ILE A 101 -12.29 10.77 6.04
N TYR A 102 -12.03 11.97 5.51
CA TYR A 102 -10.72 12.34 4.96
C TYR A 102 -9.61 12.25 6.01
N PHE A 103 -9.88 12.77 7.20
CA PHE A 103 -8.92 12.67 8.29
C PHE A 103 -8.63 11.21 8.67
N ALA A 104 -9.65 10.36 8.76
CA ALA A 104 -9.46 8.93 9.02
C ALA A 104 -8.70 8.23 7.88
N TYR A 105 -8.95 8.61 6.63
CA TYR A 105 -8.23 8.13 5.46
C TYR A 105 -6.75 8.52 5.54
N ASP A 106 -6.41 9.79 5.79
CA ASP A 106 -5.03 10.28 5.82
C ASP A 106 -4.20 9.62 6.93
N LEU A 107 -4.81 9.41 8.11
CA LEU A 107 -4.19 8.67 9.20
C LEU A 107 -3.92 7.20 8.81
N THR A 108 -4.86 6.57 8.10
CA THR A 108 -4.71 5.17 7.69
C THR A 108 -3.70 5.02 6.55
N TYR A 109 -3.70 5.94 5.59
CA TYR A 109 -2.78 5.96 4.46
C TYR A 109 -1.33 6.20 4.94
N SER A 110 -1.11 7.14 5.87
CA SER A 110 0.20 7.33 6.49
C SER A 110 0.67 6.11 7.29
N ALA A 111 -0.24 5.38 7.93
CA ALA A 111 0.09 4.15 8.64
C ALA A 111 0.62 3.04 7.71
N ILE A 112 0.20 2.98 6.43
CA ILE A 112 0.69 2.00 5.44
C ILE A 112 2.22 2.12 5.29
N THR A 113 2.72 3.33 5.09
CA THR A 113 4.16 3.59 4.91
C THR A 113 4.96 3.15 6.13
N ALA A 114 4.48 3.45 7.34
CA ALA A 114 5.11 3.00 8.58
C ALA A 114 5.10 1.47 8.73
N LEU A 115 3.98 0.81 8.41
CA LEU A 115 3.87 -0.64 8.45
C LEU A 115 4.79 -1.33 7.43
N CYS A 116 4.94 -0.76 6.23
CA CYS A 116 5.89 -1.22 5.22
C CYS A 116 7.34 -1.11 5.73
N PHE A 117 7.68 -0.01 6.40
CA PHE A 117 8.98 0.14 7.06
C PHE A 117 9.21 -0.90 8.17
N CYS A 118 8.21 -1.15 9.02
CA CYS A 118 8.29 -2.21 10.03
C CYS A 118 8.47 -3.59 9.40
N CYS A 119 7.76 -3.89 8.30
CA CYS A 119 7.94 -5.13 7.54
C CYS A 119 9.37 -5.29 7.03
N LEU A 120 9.97 -4.21 6.52
CA LEU A 120 11.34 -4.21 6.03
C LEU A 120 12.35 -4.50 7.15
N ILE A 121 12.19 -3.86 8.31
CA ILE A 121 13.02 -4.12 9.50
C ILE A 121 12.86 -5.56 9.96
N GLU A 122 11.62 -6.03 10.14
CA GLU A 122 11.33 -7.40 10.58
C GLU A 122 12.05 -8.41 9.69
N ARG A 123 11.96 -8.23 8.36
CA ARG A 123 12.59 -9.13 7.40
C ARG A 123 14.09 -9.00 7.34
N THR A 124 14.64 -7.82 7.60
CA THR A 124 16.09 -7.66 7.70
C THR A 124 16.62 -8.41 8.91
N ILE A 125 15.98 -8.25 10.08
CA ILE A 125 16.34 -8.98 11.31
C ILE A 125 16.21 -10.49 11.09
N ALA A 126 15.08 -10.94 10.54
CA ALA A 126 14.83 -12.36 10.27
C ALA A 126 15.81 -12.95 9.23
N THR A 127 16.37 -12.13 8.33
CA THR A 127 17.35 -12.58 7.33
C THR A 127 18.77 -12.64 7.91
N VAL A 128 19.18 -11.65 8.70
CA VAL A 128 20.54 -11.58 9.30
C VAL A 128 20.67 -12.55 10.46
N TRP A 129 19.69 -12.57 11.36
CA TRP A 129 19.71 -13.36 12.60
C TRP A 129 18.68 -14.48 12.56
N ALA A 130 18.56 -15.16 11.42
CA ALA A 130 17.53 -16.16 11.18
C ALA A 130 17.47 -17.25 12.27
N VAL A 131 18.62 -17.62 12.84
CA VAL A 131 18.69 -18.63 13.91
C VAL A 131 18.18 -18.12 15.25
N SER A 132 18.64 -16.93 15.66
CA SER A 132 18.24 -16.31 16.92
C SER A 132 16.78 -15.84 16.89
N TYR A 133 16.31 -15.41 15.72
CA TYR A 133 14.96 -14.93 15.50
C TYR A 133 13.90 -16.03 15.73
N GLU A 134 14.17 -17.27 15.32
CA GLU A 134 13.26 -18.40 15.55
C GLU A 134 13.28 -18.88 17.02
N THR A 135 14.42 -18.75 17.71
CA THR A 135 14.59 -19.22 19.09
C THR A 135 14.14 -18.18 20.12
N ASN A 136 14.37 -16.89 19.88
CA ASN A 136 14.07 -15.81 20.81
C ASN A 136 12.70 -15.20 20.50
N ARG A 137 11.66 -15.77 21.10
CA ARG A 137 10.23 -15.47 20.83
C ARG A 137 9.70 -14.26 21.61
N THR A 138 10.42 -13.14 21.64
CA THR A 138 9.99 -11.91 22.34
C THR A 138 8.98 -11.08 21.53
N TRP A 139 7.94 -11.74 21.02
CA TRP A 139 6.96 -11.16 20.09
C TRP A 139 6.21 -9.95 20.64
N SER A 140 5.92 -9.94 21.95
CA SER A 140 5.17 -8.85 22.59
C SER A 140 5.94 -7.53 22.59
N LEU A 141 7.25 -7.56 22.84
CA LEU A 141 8.10 -6.36 22.80
C LEU A 141 8.16 -5.80 21.38
N TYR A 142 8.27 -6.68 20.38
CA TYR A 142 8.29 -6.27 18.99
C TYR A 142 6.96 -5.63 18.56
N LEU A 143 5.83 -6.17 19.01
CA LEU A 143 4.51 -5.60 18.75
C LEU A 143 4.35 -4.19 19.37
N ILE A 144 4.82 -3.99 20.61
CA ILE A 144 4.82 -2.67 21.26
C ILE A 144 5.66 -1.68 20.46
N LEU A 145 6.85 -2.07 20.02
CA LEU A 145 7.73 -1.22 19.21
C LEU A 145 7.10 -0.86 17.87
N VAL A 146 6.42 -1.80 17.21
CA VAL A 146 5.68 -1.53 15.96
C VAL A 146 4.58 -0.50 16.20
N ILE A 147 3.77 -0.69 17.25
CA ILE A 147 2.70 0.28 17.58
C ILE A 147 3.32 1.67 17.81
N LEU A 148 4.37 1.77 18.63
CA LEU A 148 5.05 3.03 18.90
C LEU A 148 5.65 3.68 17.63
N SER A 149 6.24 2.89 16.74
CA SER A 149 6.79 3.42 15.49
C SER A 149 5.71 3.90 14.53
N VAL A 150 4.58 3.19 14.44
CA VAL A 150 3.47 3.56 13.56
C VAL A 150 2.79 4.81 14.11
N THR A 151 2.45 4.85 15.40
CA THR A 151 1.82 6.04 16.00
C THR A 151 2.74 7.25 15.99
N GLY A 152 4.02 7.07 16.27
CA GLY A 152 5.02 8.14 16.20
C GLY A 152 5.18 8.70 14.79
N TYR A 153 5.22 7.84 13.77
CA TYR A 153 5.29 8.28 12.37
C TYR A 153 4.03 9.00 11.93
N VAL A 154 2.85 8.43 12.21
CA VAL A 154 1.56 9.05 11.86
C VAL A 154 1.44 10.42 12.53
N TYR A 155 1.80 10.54 13.81
CA TYR A 155 1.79 11.82 14.51
C TYR A 155 2.71 12.85 13.82
N PHE A 156 3.96 12.46 13.51
CA PHE A 156 4.93 13.36 12.91
C PHE A 156 4.56 13.77 11.46
N ALA A 157 4.05 12.81 10.67
CA ALA A 157 3.66 13.02 9.28
C ALA A 157 2.36 13.84 9.15
N SER A 158 1.42 13.68 10.08
CA SER A 158 0.12 14.35 10.02
C SER A 158 0.06 15.70 10.74
N PHE A 159 0.87 15.94 11.80
CA PHE A 159 0.68 17.12 12.65
C PHE A 159 1.88 18.07 12.75
N GLU A 160 3.13 17.61 12.58
CA GLU A 160 4.30 18.46 12.84
C GLU A 160 5.07 18.93 11.60
N CYS A 161 5.15 18.11 10.55
CA CYS A 161 5.91 18.44 9.35
C CYS A 161 5.04 18.51 8.10
N ARG A 162 5.56 19.12 7.02
CA ARG A 162 4.99 18.99 5.67
C ARG A 162 4.97 17.51 5.30
N GLY A 163 3.84 16.82 5.53
CA GLY A 163 3.70 15.37 5.45
C GLY A 163 4.24 14.75 4.15
N CYS A 164 4.14 15.49 3.05
CA CYS A 164 4.71 15.10 1.75
C CYS A 164 6.24 14.88 1.79
N VAL A 165 7.00 15.76 2.46
CA VAL A 165 8.47 15.65 2.54
C VAL A 165 8.89 14.46 3.40
N VAL A 166 8.24 14.30 4.56
CA VAL A 166 8.53 13.18 5.47
C VAL A 166 8.18 11.84 4.82
N SER A 167 7.03 11.77 4.15
CA SER A 167 6.61 10.58 3.41
C SER A 167 7.58 10.23 2.29
N ALA A 168 8.00 11.21 1.48
CA ALA A 168 8.97 11.00 0.41
C ALA A 168 10.33 10.49 0.95
N VAL A 169 10.86 11.10 2.02
CA VAL A 169 12.13 10.68 2.62
C VAL A 169 12.07 9.25 3.15
N VAL A 170 11.00 8.91 3.90
CA VAL A 170 10.83 7.55 4.42
C VAL A 170 10.65 6.54 3.29
N THR A 171 9.92 6.90 2.23
CA THR A 171 9.78 6.07 1.03
C THR A 171 11.12 5.79 0.37
N VAL A 172 12.00 6.79 0.23
CA VAL A 172 13.37 6.59 -0.29
C VAL A 172 14.17 5.65 0.60
N ILE A 173 14.09 5.79 1.92
CA ILE A 173 14.74 4.87 2.88
C ILE A 173 14.22 3.44 2.70
N ILE A 174 12.90 3.26 2.53
CA ILE A 174 12.28 1.96 2.29
C ILE A 174 12.80 1.35 0.99
N ILE A 175 12.87 2.11 -0.11
CA ILE A 175 13.39 1.64 -1.40
C ILE A 175 14.85 1.20 -1.28
N LEU A 176 15.71 2.03 -0.68
CA LEU A 176 17.13 1.71 -0.49
C LEU A 176 17.31 0.48 0.41
N GLY A 177 16.53 0.37 1.48
CA GLY A 177 16.55 -0.80 2.35
C GLY A 177 16.03 -2.06 1.66
N CYS A 178 15.04 -1.96 0.77
CA CYS A 178 14.58 -3.05 -0.08
C CYS A 178 15.70 -3.54 -1.02
N ILE A 179 16.41 -2.62 -1.68
CA ILE A 179 17.56 -2.95 -2.53
C ILE A 179 18.64 -3.66 -1.70
N GLY A 180 18.98 -3.12 -0.53
CA GLY A 180 19.93 -3.73 0.40
C GLY A 180 19.50 -5.14 0.82
N LEU A 181 18.23 -5.31 1.20
CA LEU A 181 17.67 -6.60 1.59
C LEU A 181 17.69 -7.61 0.43
N TYR A 182 17.44 -7.18 -0.80
CA TYR A 182 17.53 -8.03 -1.99
C TYR A 182 18.95 -8.58 -2.18
N PHE A 183 19.97 -7.72 -2.13
CA PHE A 183 21.36 -8.14 -2.27
C PHE A 183 21.84 -9.01 -1.11
N LEU A 184 21.48 -8.64 0.12
CA LEU A 184 21.77 -9.42 1.31
C LEU A 184 21.15 -10.83 1.22
N ASN A 185 19.87 -10.90 0.87
CA ASN A 185 19.14 -12.15 0.74
C ASN A 185 19.72 -13.01 -0.40
N ARG A 186 20.08 -12.42 -1.54
CA ARG A 186 20.75 -13.15 -2.64
C ARG A 186 22.10 -13.71 -2.19
N THR A 187 22.92 -12.91 -1.54
CA THR A 187 24.26 -13.29 -1.08
C THR A 187 24.20 -14.41 -0.04
N LEU A 188 23.31 -14.28 0.94
CA LEU A 188 23.12 -15.30 1.97
C LEU A 188 22.56 -16.59 1.39
N THR A 189 21.62 -16.53 0.43
CA THR A 189 21.09 -17.75 -0.23
C THR A 189 22.22 -18.53 -0.91
N LEU A 190 23.11 -17.82 -1.62
CA LEU A 190 24.25 -18.44 -2.30
C LEU A 190 25.26 -19.02 -1.30
N ARG A 191 25.52 -18.35 -0.17
CA ARG A 191 26.39 -18.87 0.88
C ARG A 191 25.81 -20.12 1.53
N TYR A 192 24.52 -20.11 1.88
CA TYR A 192 23.83 -21.27 2.44
C TYR A 192 23.80 -22.47 1.48
N GLN A 193 23.71 -22.23 0.17
CA GLN A 193 23.75 -23.30 -0.83
C GLN A 193 25.14 -23.88 -1.07
N LYS A 194 26.19 -23.06 -1.00
CA LYS A 194 27.57 -23.49 -1.27
C LYS A 194 28.28 -24.09 -0.05
N ASP A 195 27.93 -23.62 1.15
CA ASP A 195 28.69 -23.94 2.36
C ASP A 195 27.96 -24.97 3.24
N LEU A 196 28.04 -26.23 2.80
CA LEU A 196 27.48 -27.40 3.51
C LEU A 196 28.08 -27.60 4.91
N SER A 197 29.24 -27.02 5.20
CA SER A 197 29.90 -27.08 6.52
C SER A 197 29.16 -26.26 7.59
N PHE A 198 28.65 -25.08 7.19
CA PHE A 198 27.86 -24.17 8.04
C PHE A 198 26.41 -24.65 8.17
N MET A 199 25.82 -24.95 7.00
CA MET A 199 25.05 -26.16 6.74
C MET A 199 24.78 -27.09 7.92
N GLY A 200 25.70 -28.06 8.04
CA GLY A 200 25.72 -29.26 8.87
C GLY A 200 25.34 -29.09 10.35
N LYS A 201 25.61 -27.92 10.94
CA LYS A 201 25.44 -27.68 12.39
C LYS A 201 24.01 -27.31 12.80
N VAL A 202 23.15 -26.96 11.83
CA VAL A 202 21.76 -26.52 12.07
C VAL A 202 20.80 -27.66 11.74
N SER A 203 19.73 -27.82 12.53
CA SER A 203 18.71 -28.88 12.31
C SER A 203 18.06 -28.75 10.92
N LEU A 204 17.67 -29.87 10.33
CA LEU A 204 17.13 -29.92 8.96
C LEU A 204 15.88 -29.03 8.79
N SER A 205 14.98 -29.05 9.79
CA SER A 205 13.75 -28.23 9.83
C SER A 205 14.05 -26.74 9.74
N MET A 206 15.07 -26.29 10.47
CA MET A 206 15.43 -24.88 10.58
C MET A 206 16.06 -24.36 9.28
N ARG A 207 16.80 -25.20 8.55
CA ARG A 207 17.31 -24.84 7.21
C ARG A 207 16.17 -24.61 6.21
N TYR A 208 15.14 -25.45 6.24
CA TYR A 208 13.97 -25.29 5.36
C TYR A 208 13.21 -24.00 5.68
N GLN A 209 12.99 -23.70 6.96
CA GLN A 209 12.34 -22.45 7.39
C GLN A 209 13.11 -21.20 6.94
N ILE A 210 14.45 -21.20 7.08
CA ILE A 210 15.29 -20.07 6.67
C ILE A 210 15.21 -19.86 5.15
N ILE A 211 15.38 -20.92 4.36
CA ILE A 211 15.33 -20.84 2.89
C ILE A 211 13.95 -20.39 2.42
N GLU A 212 12.88 -20.93 3.02
CA GLU A 212 11.51 -20.54 2.69
C GLU A 212 11.25 -19.06 2.99
N ASN A 213 11.63 -18.59 4.18
CA ASN A 213 11.50 -17.19 4.58
C ASN A 213 12.26 -16.26 3.61
N MET A 214 13.49 -16.62 3.20
CA MET A 214 14.26 -15.85 2.23
C MET A 214 13.60 -15.79 0.85
N ILE A 215 12.97 -16.88 0.40
CA ILE A 215 12.23 -16.93 -0.88
C ILE A 215 10.94 -16.09 -0.79
N VAL A 216 10.25 -16.13 0.35
CA VAL A 216 9.03 -15.33 0.59
C VAL A 216 9.36 -13.85 0.54
N VAL A 217 10.43 -13.40 1.21
CA VAL A 217 10.90 -12.00 1.16
C VAL A 217 11.13 -11.53 -0.28
N ARG A 218 11.93 -12.26 -1.05
CA ARG A 218 12.32 -11.85 -2.42
C ARG A 218 11.14 -11.79 -3.38
N LYS A 219 10.19 -12.71 -3.25
CA LYS A 219 9.17 -12.93 -4.28
C LYS A 219 7.75 -12.48 -3.87
N ALA A 220 7.50 -12.18 -2.60
CA ALA A 220 6.20 -11.71 -2.12
C ALA A 220 6.31 -10.30 -1.56
N LEU A 221 7.21 -10.07 -0.60
CA LEU A 221 7.29 -8.78 0.07
C LEU A 221 7.93 -7.70 -0.79
N LEU A 222 9.11 -7.98 -1.37
CA LEU A 222 9.90 -6.98 -2.06
C LEU A 222 9.13 -6.31 -3.23
N PRO A 223 8.42 -7.06 -4.11
CA PRO A 223 7.66 -6.44 -5.19
C PRO A 223 6.51 -5.57 -4.67
N VAL A 224 5.85 -5.97 -3.57
CA VAL A 224 4.75 -5.22 -2.98
C VAL A 224 5.24 -3.90 -2.41
N ILE A 225 6.32 -3.93 -1.62
CA ILE A 225 6.90 -2.69 -1.06
C ILE A 225 7.39 -1.76 -2.16
N ILE A 226 7.99 -2.29 -3.24
CA ILE A 226 8.44 -1.47 -4.37
C ILE A 226 7.25 -0.82 -5.08
N LEU A 227 6.19 -1.58 -5.36
CA LEU A 227 4.98 -1.03 -5.99
C LEU A 227 4.32 0.04 -5.11
N ASP A 228 4.15 -0.23 -3.81
CA ASP A 228 3.65 0.74 -2.82
C ASP A 228 4.52 2.01 -2.78
N SER A 229 5.84 1.86 -2.72
CA SER A 229 6.76 3.01 -2.74
C SER A 229 6.65 3.83 -4.04
N MET A 230 6.40 3.17 -5.18
CA MET A 230 6.14 3.87 -6.44
C MET A 230 4.81 4.63 -6.42
N VAL A 231 3.76 4.05 -5.83
CA VAL A 231 2.46 4.73 -5.64
C VAL A 231 2.65 6.00 -4.81
N THR A 232 3.29 5.89 -3.64
CA THR A 232 3.54 7.03 -2.75
C THR A 232 4.37 8.13 -3.43
N LEU A 233 5.35 7.77 -4.25
CA LEU A 233 6.13 8.73 -5.04
C LEU A 233 5.28 9.43 -6.11
N VAL A 234 4.43 8.69 -6.82
CA VAL A 234 3.52 9.28 -7.81
C VAL A 234 2.53 10.22 -7.13
N ASP A 235 1.93 9.83 -6.01
CA ASP A 235 1.00 10.68 -5.26
C ASP A 235 1.69 11.94 -4.71
N SER A 236 2.93 11.81 -4.20
CA SER A 236 3.74 12.95 -3.72
C SER A 236 4.06 13.93 -4.86
N PHE A 237 4.48 13.41 -6.02
CA PHE A 237 4.73 14.22 -7.21
C PHE A 237 3.44 14.90 -7.71
N ASN A 238 2.32 14.19 -7.66
CA ASN A 238 1.02 14.71 -8.08
C ASN A 238 0.57 15.87 -7.19
N SER A 239 0.78 15.76 -5.86
CA SER A 239 0.52 16.83 -4.90
C SER A 239 1.40 18.08 -5.13
N GLU A 240 2.68 17.90 -5.47
CA GLU A 240 3.54 19.04 -5.83
C GLU A 240 3.10 19.70 -7.15
N LEU A 241 2.69 18.90 -8.13
CA LEU A 241 2.21 19.42 -9.42
C LEU A 241 0.91 20.23 -9.25
N THR A 242 -0.05 19.76 -8.43
CA THR A 242 -1.29 20.51 -8.17
C THR A 242 -1.03 21.81 -7.44
N THR A 243 -0.19 21.82 -6.41
CA THR A 243 0.13 23.06 -5.69
C THR A 243 0.77 24.10 -6.60
N ARG A 244 1.59 23.69 -7.59
CA ARG A 244 2.14 24.61 -8.59
C ARG A 244 1.08 25.13 -9.58
N LEU A 245 0.13 24.28 -9.99
CA LEU A 245 -0.97 24.67 -10.86
C LEU A 245 -1.90 25.69 -10.18
N GLU A 246 -2.27 25.46 -8.92
CA GLU A 246 -3.11 26.36 -8.14
C GLU A 246 -2.45 27.72 -7.89
N ASN A 247 -1.15 27.74 -7.59
CA ASN A 247 -0.42 28.99 -7.38
C ASN A 247 -0.20 29.80 -8.67
N SER A 248 -0.40 29.19 -9.84
CA SER A 248 -0.13 29.84 -11.13
C SER A 248 -1.38 30.45 -11.77
N ASP A 249 -2.59 30.15 -11.31
CA ASP A 249 -3.82 30.45 -12.05
C ASP A 249 -4.95 30.95 -11.12
N ASP A 250 -5.21 32.26 -11.13
CA ASP A 250 -6.20 32.94 -10.26
C ASP A 250 -7.68 32.73 -10.69
N GLN A 251 -7.94 31.90 -11.71
CA GLN A 251 -9.29 31.70 -12.23
C GLN A 251 -10.15 30.82 -11.32
N LYS A 252 -11.39 31.21 -11.04
CA LYS A 252 -12.32 30.43 -10.19
C LYS A 252 -12.97 29.23 -10.89
N CYS A 253 -12.83 29.11 -12.22
CA CYS A 253 -13.47 28.06 -13.00
C CYS A 253 -12.61 27.70 -14.21
N HIS A 254 -12.03 26.49 -14.17
CA HIS A 254 -11.07 26.05 -15.18
C HIS A 254 -11.71 25.09 -16.20
N SER A 255 -11.03 24.92 -17.32
CA SER A 255 -11.31 23.81 -18.23
C SER A 255 -10.80 22.49 -17.63
N MET A 256 -11.53 21.40 -17.84
CA MET A 256 -11.09 20.05 -17.44
C MET A 256 -9.72 19.69 -18.07
N MET A 257 -9.39 20.29 -19.22
CA MET A 257 -8.10 20.09 -19.91
C MET A 257 -6.89 20.53 -19.07
N THR A 258 -7.06 21.51 -18.19
CA THR A 258 -5.97 21.98 -17.29
C THR A 258 -5.54 20.88 -16.32
N TYR A 259 -6.45 19.97 -15.95
CA TYR A 259 -6.20 18.89 -14.99
C TYR A 259 -5.84 17.55 -15.65
N VAL A 260 -5.63 17.50 -16.97
CA VAL A 260 -5.22 16.26 -17.67
C VAL A 260 -3.95 15.63 -17.09
N PRO A 261 -2.87 16.38 -16.80
CA PRO A 261 -1.67 15.81 -16.19
C PRO A 261 -1.96 15.11 -14.85
N TYR A 262 -2.80 15.74 -14.03
CA TYR A 262 -3.23 15.20 -12.74
C TYR A 262 -4.06 13.91 -12.89
N ILE A 263 -5.00 13.90 -13.85
CA ILE A 263 -5.81 12.72 -14.16
C ILE A 263 -4.92 11.56 -14.64
N LEU A 264 -3.94 11.82 -15.51
CA LEU A 264 -3.03 10.80 -16.02
C LEU A 264 -2.18 10.19 -14.91
N LEU A 265 -1.58 11.02 -14.04
CA LEU A 265 -0.78 10.54 -12.91
C LEU A 265 -1.61 9.69 -11.94
N ASN A 266 -2.85 10.10 -11.65
CA ASN A 266 -3.77 9.30 -10.84
C ASN A 266 -4.08 7.94 -11.47
N HIS A 267 -4.22 7.86 -12.79
CA HIS A 267 -4.41 6.56 -13.46
C HIS A 267 -3.16 5.69 -13.38
N VAL A 268 -1.96 6.28 -13.46
CA VAL A 268 -0.71 5.55 -13.24
C VAL A 268 -0.63 5.00 -11.81
N ALA A 269 -0.95 5.81 -10.81
CA ALA A 269 -1.01 5.37 -9.42
C ALA A 269 -2.01 4.21 -9.23
N MET A 270 -3.23 4.34 -9.75
CA MET A 270 -4.22 3.25 -9.72
C MET A 270 -3.67 1.97 -10.37
N ILE A 271 -3.08 2.04 -11.57
CA ILE A 271 -2.52 0.86 -12.25
C ILE A 271 -1.45 0.18 -11.37
N LEU A 272 -0.62 0.95 -10.68
CA LEU A 272 0.39 0.42 -9.76
C LEU A 272 -0.25 -0.25 -8.53
N GLU A 273 -1.28 0.36 -7.93
CA GLU A 273 -2.02 -0.22 -6.81
C GLU A 273 -2.72 -1.52 -7.20
N TYR A 274 -3.43 -1.54 -8.33
CA TYR A 274 -4.03 -2.73 -8.91
C TYR A 274 -3.03 -3.86 -9.17
N SER A 275 -1.79 -3.50 -9.52
CA SER A 275 -0.73 -4.47 -9.77
C SER A 275 -0.33 -5.23 -8.50
N ILE A 276 -0.51 -4.66 -7.31
CA ILE A 276 -0.16 -5.29 -6.03
C ILE A 276 -0.97 -6.59 -5.78
N PRO A 277 -2.31 -6.55 -5.67
CA PRO A 277 -3.09 -7.75 -5.42
C PRO A 277 -3.04 -8.73 -6.59
N LEU A 278 -3.03 -8.23 -7.84
CA LEU A 278 -2.93 -9.09 -9.02
C LEU A 278 -1.61 -9.86 -9.05
N TYR A 279 -0.48 -9.19 -8.80
CA TYR A 279 0.84 -9.85 -8.73
C TYR A 279 0.85 -10.99 -7.71
N MET A 280 0.30 -10.74 -6.52
CA MET A 280 0.27 -11.75 -5.46
C MET A 280 -0.67 -12.91 -5.78
N MET A 281 -1.86 -12.63 -6.33
CA MET A 281 -2.85 -13.65 -6.68
C MET A 281 -2.40 -14.54 -7.85
N PHE A 282 -1.77 -13.98 -8.88
CA PHE A 282 -1.32 -14.73 -10.06
C PHE A 282 -0.06 -15.57 -9.83
N ARG A 283 0.62 -15.38 -8.69
CA ARG A 283 1.86 -16.09 -8.41
C ARG A 283 1.63 -17.60 -8.21
N ARG A 284 2.40 -18.42 -8.94
CA ARG A 284 2.36 -19.89 -8.92
C ARG A 284 2.46 -20.54 -7.52
N SER A 285 3.14 -19.92 -6.54
CA SER A 285 3.20 -20.44 -5.15
C SER A 285 1.85 -20.34 -4.42
N TYR A 286 1.11 -19.25 -4.61
CA TYR A 286 -0.26 -19.11 -4.12
C TYR A 286 -1.19 -20.08 -4.84
N ARG A 287 -1.01 -20.24 -6.16
CA ARG A 287 -1.82 -21.13 -7.02
C ARG A 287 -1.61 -22.63 -6.72
N ARG A 288 -0.37 -23.10 -6.50
CA ARG A 288 -0.10 -24.52 -6.16
C ARG A 288 -0.55 -24.88 -4.75
N ARG A 289 -0.41 -24.00 -3.75
CA ARG A 289 -0.92 -24.27 -2.39
C ARG A 289 -2.44 -24.36 -2.35
N LYS A 290 -3.14 -23.49 -3.08
CA LYS A 290 -4.60 -23.57 -3.25
C LYS A 290 -5.04 -24.91 -3.85
N LEU A 291 -4.26 -25.47 -4.79
CA LEU A 291 -4.53 -26.79 -5.39
C LEU A 291 -4.31 -27.95 -4.40
N PHE A 292 -3.28 -27.87 -3.55
CA PHE A 292 -3.01 -28.88 -2.52
C PHE A 292 -4.05 -28.84 -1.39
N ASP A 293 -4.48 -27.66 -0.95
CA ASP A 293 -5.55 -27.53 0.06
C ASP A 293 -6.93 -27.95 -0.48
N PHE A 294 -7.21 -27.75 -1.78
CA PHE A 294 -8.45 -28.22 -2.38
C PHE A 294 -8.51 -29.75 -2.46
N ASN A 295 -7.38 -30.39 -2.77
CA ASN A 295 -7.29 -31.85 -2.79
C ASN A 295 -7.33 -32.48 -1.39
N SER A 296 -6.84 -31.81 -0.34
CA SER A 296 -6.95 -32.33 1.03
C SER A 296 -8.38 -32.21 1.59
N SER A 297 -9.17 -31.23 1.14
CA SER A 297 -10.60 -31.13 1.46
C SER A 297 -11.53 -32.09 0.69
N LEU A 298 -11.03 -32.74 -0.36
CA LEU A 298 -11.76 -33.77 -1.12
C LEU A 298 -11.43 -35.20 -0.67
N VAL A 299 -10.51 -35.35 0.29
CA VAL A 299 -10.05 -36.64 0.85
C VAL A 299 -10.39 -36.74 2.35
N ALA A 300 -11.20 -35.82 2.88
CA ALA A 300 -11.76 -35.89 4.23
C ALA A 300 -13.23 -36.28 4.20
#